data_AF-A0A1J6I0D2-F1
#
_entry.id   AF-A0A1J6I0D2-F1
#
_cell.length_a   1.000
_cell.length_b   1.000
_cell.length_c   1.000
_cell.angle_alpha   90.00
_cell.angle_beta   90.00
_cell.angle_gamma   90.00
#
_symmetry.space_group_name_H-M   'P 1'
#
loop_
_entity.id
_entity.type
_entity.pdbx_description
1 polymer ?
#
loop_
_entity_poly.entity_id
_entity_poly.type
_entity_poly.pdbx_seq_one_letter_code
_entity_poly.pdbx_strand_id
1 'polypeptide(L)'
;MQKMAVIFSAIILTFSTPAQADRLVCSQSEHLRYMKMVGKVGEMGIDLDPVGQDREVFERLIAAYETLNPKGPKTSLFVAHVPTGQIYSQICAAERCTMEEMSTPEQACLIDHMNQCSYVALRFRGEEFCLLRSPKN
;
A
#
# COMPACT_ATOMS: atom_id res chain seq x y z
N MET A 1 -50.14 -16.10 -38.10
CA MET A 1 -48.68 -16.32 -38.21
C MET A 1 -47.98 -14.98 -38.11
N GLN A 2 -47.30 -14.69 -37.00
CA GLN A 2 -45.96 -14.07 -36.90
C GLN A 2 -45.69 -13.75 -35.42
N LYS A 3 -44.74 -14.47 -34.81
CA LYS A 3 -44.22 -14.17 -33.47
C LYS A 3 -43.06 -13.20 -33.66
N MET A 4 -43.18 -11.96 -33.18
CA MET A 4 -42.05 -11.04 -33.11
C MET A 4 -41.20 -11.41 -31.91
N ALA A 5 -39.98 -11.91 -32.17
CA ALA A 5 -38.96 -12.10 -31.15
C ALA A 5 -38.29 -10.75 -30.89
N VAL A 6 -38.52 -10.18 -29.71
CA VAL A 6 -37.80 -9.01 -29.23
C VAL A 6 -36.51 -9.50 -28.59
N ILE A 7 -35.37 -9.26 -29.24
CA ILE A 7 -34.04 -9.55 -28.68
C ILE A 7 -33.67 -8.39 -27.77
N PHE A 8 -33.79 -8.59 -26.45
CA PHE A 8 -33.20 -7.70 -25.45
C PHE A 8 -31.70 -8.00 -25.40
N SER A 9 -30.90 -7.19 -26.08
CA SER A 9 -29.45 -7.17 -25.86
C SER A 9 -29.18 -6.63 -24.46
N ALA A 10 -28.73 -7.52 -23.57
CA ALA A 10 -28.25 -7.15 -22.25
C ALA A 10 -26.99 -6.28 -22.40
N ILE A 11 -27.14 -4.98 -22.22
CA ILE A 11 -26.01 -4.07 -22.02
C ILE A 11 -25.47 -4.40 -20.63
N ILE A 12 -24.39 -5.18 -20.57
CA ILE A 12 -23.62 -5.34 -19.34
C ILE A 12 -22.88 -4.02 -19.13
N LEU A 13 -23.53 -3.09 -18.44
CA LEU A 13 -22.86 -1.95 -17.85
C LEU A 13 -21.96 -2.49 -16.74
N THR A 14 -20.70 -2.77 -17.08
CA THR A 14 -19.65 -2.92 -16.07
C THR A 14 -19.43 -1.56 -15.44
N PHE A 15 -20.26 -1.22 -14.47
CA PHE A 15 -19.93 -0.18 -13.52
C PHE A 15 -18.72 -0.69 -12.75
N SER A 16 -17.52 -0.32 -13.21
CA SER A 16 -16.35 -0.29 -12.34
C SER A 16 -16.66 0.77 -11.29
N THR A 17 -17.31 0.35 -10.21
CA THR A 17 -17.28 1.10 -8.95
C THR A 17 -15.80 1.37 -8.69
N PRO A 18 -15.34 2.63 -8.67
CA PRO A 18 -14.02 2.90 -8.12
C PRO A 18 -14.04 2.28 -6.74
N ALA A 19 -13.12 1.34 -6.48
CA ALA A 19 -13.01 0.68 -5.20
C ALA A 19 -12.96 1.80 -4.16
N GLN A 20 -14.04 1.94 -3.41
CA GLN A 20 -14.23 3.03 -2.47
C GLN A 20 -13.34 2.69 -1.27
N ALA A 21 -12.07 3.10 -1.35
CA ALA A 21 -11.09 3.30 -0.28
C ALA A 21 -11.31 2.56 1.05
N ASP A 22 -11.18 1.23 1.04
CA ASP A 22 -11.34 0.40 2.24
C ASP A 22 -10.01 -0.20 2.77
N ARG A 23 -8.83 0.29 2.35
CA ARG A 23 -7.61 -0.54 2.41
C ARG A 23 -6.36 0.00 3.09
N LEU A 24 -6.16 1.31 3.19
CA LEU A 24 -5.01 1.86 3.91
C LEU A 24 -5.36 3.26 4.43
N VAL A 25 -5.58 3.39 5.75
CA VAL A 25 -5.95 4.66 6.36
C VAL A 25 -4.70 5.46 6.72
N CYS A 26 -4.45 6.52 5.97
CA CYS A 26 -3.30 7.40 6.16
C CYS A 26 -3.67 8.61 7.02
N SER A 27 -3.60 8.44 8.35
CA SER A 27 -3.84 9.53 9.31
C SER A 27 -2.74 9.62 10.35
N GLN A 28 -2.58 10.79 10.96
CA GLN A 28 -1.62 10.96 12.06
C GLN A 28 -1.94 10.04 13.24
N SER A 29 -3.23 9.78 13.53
CA SER A 29 -3.63 8.86 14.60
C SER A 29 -3.24 7.41 14.30
N GLU A 30 -3.39 6.95 13.05
CA GLU A 30 -2.94 5.60 12.67
C GLU A 30 -1.41 5.49 12.71
N HIS A 31 -0.67 6.53 12.29
CA HIS A 31 0.78 6.53 12.46
C HIS A 31 1.20 6.47 13.92
N LEU A 32 0.56 7.25 14.80
CA LEU A 32 0.84 7.20 16.24
C LEU A 32 0.51 5.82 16.85
N ARG A 33 -0.47 5.10 16.30
CA ARG A 33 -0.76 3.73 16.69
C ARG A 33 0.37 2.78 16.28
N TYR A 34 0.90 2.91 15.07
CA TYR A 34 2.11 2.21 14.63
C TYR A 34 3.30 2.51 15.55
N MET A 35 3.56 3.79 15.85
CA MET A 35 4.68 4.21 16.69
C MET A 35 4.63 3.61 18.11
N LYS A 36 3.44 3.34 18.66
CA LYS A 36 3.28 2.65 19.96
C LYS A 36 3.70 1.17 19.92
N MET A 37 3.81 0.58 18.74
CA MET A 37 4.17 -0.82 18.54
C MET A 37 5.40 -1.04 17.67
N VAL A 38 6.12 0.02 17.28
CA VAL A 38 7.30 -0.06 16.42
C VAL A 38 8.33 -1.06 16.93
N GLY A 39 8.60 -1.05 18.24
CA GLY A 39 9.48 -1.99 18.90
C GLY A 39 8.93 -3.41 19.05
N LYS A 40 7.74 -3.74 18.52
CA LYS A 40 7.24 -5.11 18.34
C LYS A 40 7.32 -5.55 16.88
N VAL A 41 7.13 -4.59 15.97
CA VAL A 41 7.18 -4.80 14.52
C VAL A 41 8.59 -5.16 14.08
N GLY A 42 9.60 -4.44 14.56
CA GLY A 42 10.98 -4.71 14.17
C GLY A 42 12.03 -3.91 14.92
N GLU A 43 13.27 -3.98 14.43
CA GLU A 43 14.44 -3.30 15.01
C GLU A 43 14.59 -1.85 14.55
N MET A 44 13.79 -1.41 13.58
CA MET A 44 13.79 -0.06 13.00
C MET A 44 12.40 0.58 13.08
N GLY A 45 12.34 1.90 13.21
CA GLY A 45 11.12 2.68 13.05
C GLY A 45 11.08 3.41 11.71
N ILE A 46 9.88 3.54 11.14
CA ILE A 46 9.65 4.19 9.86
C ILE A 46 8.73 5.38 10.09
N ASP A 47 9.18 6.58 9.79
CA ASP A 47 8.34 7.79 9.94
C ASP A 47 7.42 7.99 8.72
N LEU A 48 6.48 8.93 8.83
CA LEU A 48 5.65 9.33 7.70
C LEU A 48 6.46 10.03 6.63
N ASP A 49 6.38 9.50 5.41
CA ASP A 49 7.03 10.09 4.24
C ASP A 49 6.21 11.29 3.71
N PRO A 50 6.82 12.49 3.53
CA PRO A 50 6.17 13.67 2.96
C PRO A 50 5.79 13.52 1.48
N VAL A 51 6.30 12.54 0.75
CA VAL A 51 5.94 12.27 -0.66
C VAL A 51 4.43 12.11 -0.84
N GLY A 52 3.72 11.59 0.17
CA GLY A 52 2.26 11.48 0.14
C GLY A 52 1.51 12.81 0.18
N GLN A 53 2.18 13.96 0.37
CA GLN A 53 1.49 15.26 0.41
C GLN A 53 1.03 15.74 -0.97
N ASP A 54 1.66 15.24 -2.04
CA ASP A 54 1.16 15.41 -3.40
C ASP A 54 0.00 14.42 -3.65
N ARG A 55 -1.16 14.94 -4.03
CA ARG A 55 -2.38 14.15 -4.22
C ARG A 55 -2.22 13.07 -5.28
N GLU A 56 -1.68 13.41 -6.44
CA GLU A 56 -1.57 12.49 -7.57
C GLU A 56 -0.57 11.37 -7.26
N VAL A 57 0.55 11.74 -6.63
CA VAL A 57 1.53 10.76 -6.17
C VAL A 57 0.91 9.85 -5.10
N PHE A 58 0.24 10.41 -4.10
CA PHE A 58 -0.42 9.63 -3.05
C PHE A 58 -1.41 8.62 -3.63
N GLU A 59 -2.34 9.06 -4.48
CA GLU A 59 -3.34 8.19 -5.09
C GLU A 59 -2.71 7.07 -5.91
N ARG A 60 -1.64 7.37 -6.68
CA ARG A 60 -0.89 6.36 -7.43
C ARG A 60 -0.24 5.32 -6.52
N LEU A 61 0.42 5.75 -5.45
CA LEU A 61 1.15 4.84 -4.56
C LEU A 61 0.19 3.96 -3.75
N ILE A 62 -0.92 4.52 -3.28
CA ILE A 62 -1.97 3.76 -2.61
C ILE A 62 -2.58 2.75 -3.59
N ALA A 63 -2.98 3.15 -4.79
CA ALA A 63 -3.55 2.23 -5.78
C ALA A 63 -2.58 1.09 -6.16
N ALA A 64 -1.28 1.39 -6.27
CA ALA A 64 -0.26 0.37 -6.52
C ALA A 64 -0.16 -0.63 -5.37
N TYR A 65 -0.12 -0.16 -4.11
CA TYR A 65 -0.16 -1.02 -2.93
C TYR A 65 -1.42 -1.89 -2.89
N GLU A 66 -2.58 -1.28 -3.12
CA GLU A 66 -3.86 -1.96 -3.09
C GLU A 66 -3.93 -3.07 -4.14
N THR A 67 -3.37 -2.88 -5.34
CA THR A 67 -3.35 -3.90 -6.38
C THR A 67 -2.67 -5.20 -5.92
N LEU A 68 -1.70 -5.14 -5.00
CA LEU A 68 -1.01 -6.31 -4.46
C LEU A 68 -1.90 -7.21 -3.58
N ASN A 69 -2.95 -6.65 -2.99
CA ASN A 69 -3.84 -7.35 -2.06
C ASN A 69 -3.12 -8.20 -0.99
N PRO A 70 -2.18 -7.61 -0.23
CA PRO A 70 -1.43 -8.39 0.73
C PRO A 70 -2.35 -9.01 1.80
N LYS A 71 -2.06 -10.26 2.18
CA LYS A 71 -2.85 -11.04 3.14
C LYS A 71 -1.96 -11.74 4.15
N GLY A 72 -2.61 -12.21 5.21
CA GLY A 72 -1.98 -13.03 6.23
C GLY A 72 -1.45 -12.22 7.42
N PRO A 73 -0.98 -12.94 8.45
CA PRO A 73 -0.59 -12.35 9.72
C PRO A 73 0.89 -11.92 9.77
N LYS A 74 1.70 -12.37 8.80
CA LYS A 74 3.13 -12.10 8.78
C LYS A 74 3.40 -10.61 8.65
N THR A 75 4.48 -10.17 9.28
CA THR A 75 4.96 -8.81 9.14
C THR A 75 5.55 -8.62 7.76
N SER A 76 5.12 -7.57 7.07
CA SER A 76 5.61 -7.27 5.73
C SER A 76 5.70 -5.78 5.49
N LEU A 77 6.74 -5.37 4.78
CA LEU A 77 7.05 -3.98 4.47
C LEU A 77 6.91 -3.75 2.97
N PHE A 78 6.45 -2.56 2.60
CA PHE A 78 6.21 -2.18 1.21
C PHE A 78 6.83 -0.82 0.93
N VAL A 79 7.76 -0.80 -0.02
CA VAL A 79 8.41 0.40 -0.54
C VAL A 79 7.98 0.59 -1.98
N ALA A 80 7.72 1.82 -2.39
CA ALA A 80 7.43 2.15 -3.77
C ALA A 80 8.53 3.03 -4.37
N HIS A 81 8.86 2.77 -5.63
CA HIS A 81 9.50 3.78 -6.46
C HIS A 81 8.46 4.85 -6.80
N VAL A 82 8.68 6.07 -6.31
CA VAL A 82 7.69 7.14 -6.29
C VAL A 82 7.17 7.52 -7.69
N PRO A 83 8.01 7.71 -8.72
CA PRO A 83 7.57 8.07 -10.06
C PRO A 83 6.70 7.01 -10.75
N THR A 84 6.97 5.72 -10.54
CA THR A 84 6.30 4.64 -11.28
C THR A 84 5.24 3.92 -10.48
N GLY A 85 5.26 4.02 -9.15
CA GLY A 85 4.43 3.20 -8.27
C GLY A 85 4.87 1.72 -8.21
N GLN A 86 6.04 1.36 -8.75
CA GLN A 86 6.55 0.00 -8.65
C GLN A 86 6.79 -0.35 -7.18
N ILE A 87 6.16 -1.43 -6.70
CA ILE A 87 6.27 -1.86 -5.30
C ILE A 87 7.32 -2.95 -5.14
N TYR A 88 8.16 -2.76 -4.13
CA TYR A 88 9.12 -3.70 -3.57
C TYR A 88 8.62 -4.12 -2.19
N SER A 89 8.65 -5.41 -1.90
CA SER A 89 8.12 -5.92 -0.63
C SER A 89 9.03 -6.94 0.02
N GLN A 90 9.08 -6.93 1.35
CA GLN A 90 9.75 -7.95 2.15
C GLN A 90 8.77 -8.52 3.16
N ILE A 91 8.73 -9.84 3.29
CA ILE A 91 8.01 -10.54 4.36
C ILE A 91 9.05 -11.04 5.36
N CYS A 92 8.89 -10.70 6.63
CA CYS A 92 9.83 -11.09 7.66
C CYS A 92 9.68 -12.58 7.99
N ALA A 93 10.79 -13.25 8.26
CA ALA A 93 10.82 -14.67 8.61
C ALA A 93 10.15 -14.92 9.96
N ALA A 94 10.36 -14.01 10.91
CA ALA A 94 9.71 -13.98 12.22
C ALA A 94 8.64 -12.89 12.29
N GLU A 95 7.86 -12.87 13.38
CA GLU A 95 6.88 -11.79 13.63
C GLU A 95 7.59 -10.44 13.77
N ARG A 96 8.70 -10.38 14.52
CA ARG A 96 9.52 -9.19 14.63
C ARG A 96 10.61 -9.22 13.56
N CYS A 97 10.64 -8.19 12.71
CA CYS A 97 11.63 -8.07 11.66
C CYS A 97 13.00 -7.64 12.18
N THR A 98 14.06 -8.18 11.59
CA THR A 98 15.42 -7.65 11.76
C THR A 98 15.59 -6.33 11.01
N MET A 99 16.63 -5.55 11.35
CA MET A 99 16.98 -4.33 10.61
C MET A 99 17.24 -4.61 9.12
N GLU A 100 17.87 -5.75 8.80
CA GLU A 100 18.14 -6.18 7.42
C GLU A 100 16.84 -6.45 6.65
N GLU A 101 15.92 -7.21 7.23
CA GLU A 101 14.62 -7.49 6.61
C GLU A 101 13.83 -6.19 6.38
N MET A 102 13.87 -5.27 7.35
CA MET A 102 13.12 -4.00 7.21
C MET A 102 13.67 -3.11 6.09
N SER A 103 14.99 -3.12 5.86
CA SER A 103 15.64 -2.28 4.83
C SER A 103 15.70 -2.94 3.45
N THR A 104 15.52 -4.27 3.36
CA THR A 104 15.56 -5.03 2.10
C THR A 104 14.71 -4.44 0.96
N PRO A 105 13.42 -4.08 1.15
CA PRO A 105 12.61 -3.59 0.04
C PRO A 105 13.05 -2.19 -0.44
N GLU A 106 13.59 -1.36 0.46
CA GLU A 106 14.16 -0.07 0.10
C GLU A 106 15.47 -0.23 -0.66
N GLN A 107 16.37 -1.11 -0.19
CA GLN A 107 17.61 -1.41 -0.89
C GLN A 107 17.34 -1.95 -2.31
N ALA A 108 16.37 -2.86 -2.46
CA ALA A 108 15.98 -3.37 -3.78
C ALA A 108 15.50 -2.25 -4.72
N CYS A 109 14.67 -1.33 -4.21
CA CYS A 109 14.23 -0.17 -4.98
C CYS A 109 15.40 0.75 -5.37
N LEU A 110 16.32 1.03 -4.43
CA LEU A 110 17.47 1.89 -4.67
C LEU A 110 18.50 1.27 -5.62
N ILE A 111 18.62 -0.05 -5.67
CA ILE A 111 19.46 -0.74 -6.66
C ILE A 111 18.92 -0.52 -8.08
N ASP A 112 17.60 -0.58 -8.25
CA ASP A 112 16.97 -0.44 -9.56
C ASP A 112 16.86 1.02 -10.02
N HIS A 113 16.58 1.96 -9.11
CA HIS A 113 16.19 3.35 -9.45
C HIS A 113 17.10 4.44 -8.86
N MET A 114 18.09 4.08 -8.04
CA MET A 114 19.06 4.98 -7.38
C MET A 114 18.49 5.99 -6.36
N ASN A 115 17.23 6.40 -6.47
CA ASN A 115 16.57 7.33 -5.54
C ASN A 115 15.04 7.19 -5.60
N GLN A 116 14.34 8.11 -4.92
CA GLN A 116 12.87 8.22 -4.96
C GLN A 116 12.16 6.93 -4.56
N CYS A 117 12.66 6.29 -3.51
CA CYS A 117 12.07 5.11 -2.88
C CYS A 117 11.45 5.52 -1.54
N SER A 118 10.18 5.21 -1.35
CA SER A 118 9.41 5.61 -0.16
C SER A 118 8.67 4.43 0.44
N TYR A 119 8.72 4.27 1.76
CA TYR A 119 7.87 3.31 2.45
C TYR A 119 6.41 3.75 2.35
N VAL A 120 5.56 2.88 1.82
CA VAL A 120 4.13 3.18 1.61
C VAL A 120 3.28 2.58 2.71
N ALA A 121 3.58 1.34 3.08
CA ALA A 121 2.77 0.58 4.01
C ALA A 121 3.59 -0.43 4.81
N LEU A 122 3.05 -0.82 5.96
CA LEU A 122 3.52 -1.94 6.75
C LEU A 122 2.33 -2.77 7.20
N ARG A 123 2.48 -4.10 7.17
CA ARG A 123 1.52 -5.02 7.78
C ARG A 123 2.11 -5.67 9.01
N PHE A 124 1.31 -5.79 10.06
CA PHE A 124 1.69 -6.48 11.29
C PHE A 124 0.44 -7.12 11.89
N ARG A 125 0.48 -8.44 12.13
CA ARG A 125 -0.65 -9.21 12.69
C ARG A 125 -1.97 -9.08 11.91
N GLY A 126 -1.87 -8.89 10.60
CA GLY A 126 -3.01 -8.72 9.72
C GLY A 126 -3.54 -7.29 9.61
N GLU A 127 -3.06 -6.37 10.44
CA GLU A 127 -3.37 -4.93 10.37
C GLU A 127 -2.46 -4.23 9.36
N GLU A 128 -2.97 -3.16 8.74
CA GLU A 128 -2.29 -2.33 7.75
C GLU A 128 -2.02 -0.94 8.33
N PHE A 129 -0.76 -0.50 8.28
CA PHE A 129 -0.31 0.80 8.73
C PHE A 129 0.19 1.60 7.54
N CYS A 130 -0.40 2.78 7.33
CA CYS A 130 0.06 3.70 6.30
C CYS A 130 1.30 4.44 6.76
N LEU A 131 2.28 4.53 5.86
CA LEU A 131 3.55 5.23 6.09
C LEU A 131 3.67 6.49 5.23
N LEU A 132 2.63 6.84 4.47
CA LEU A 132 2.56 8.09 3.71
C LEU A 132 1.82 9.17 4.51
N ARG A 133 2.36 10.39 4.50
CA ARG A 133 1.61 11.56 4.98
C ARG A 133 0.51 11.88 3.97
N SER A 134 -0.76 11.75 4.36
CA SER A 134 -1.90 12.10 3.50
C SER A 134 -1.79 13.53 2.97
N PRO A 135 -2.26 13.79 1.73
CA PRO A 135 -2.47 15.14 1.22
C PRO A 135 -3.36 15.93 2.18
N LYS A 136 -3.09 17.22 2.32
CA LYS A 136 -4.02 18.13 2.99
C LYS A 136 -5.19 18.40 2.03
N ASN A 137 -6.40 18.39 2.58
CA ASN A 137 -7.59 18.87 1.87
C ASN A 137 -7.55 20.38 1.69
#